data_AF-A0A7S0HMN3-F1
#
_entry.id   AF-A0A7S0HMN3-F1
#
_cell.length_a   1.000
_cell.length_b   1.000
_cell.length_c   1.000
_cell.angle_alpha   90.00
_cell.angle_beta   90.00
_cell.angle_gamma   90.00
#
_symmetry.space_group_name_H-M   'P 1'
#
loop_
_entity.id
_entity.type
_entity.pdbx_description
1 polymer ?
#
loop_
_entity_poly.entity_id
_entity_poly.type
_entity_poly.pdbx_seq_one_letter_code
_entity_poly.pdbx_strand_id
1 'polypeptide(L)'
;VIVMDRGILDISAYLPSEQWNRLLEVSCLEHDQLLKRYDGVLHLVTAAHGAEKFYKHGEVTDDAGNTVFRLETPNIARELDDKVRDAWSQHPRRRLVGNEADGFEGKMRRSVDFIMEIINGKMHNV
;
A
#
# COMPACT_ATOMS: atom_id res chain seq x y z
N VAL A 1 -7.54 7.37 15.99
CA VAL A 1 -6.70 6.92 14.84
C VAL A 1 -7.62 6.18 13.88
N ILE A 2 -7.56 6.51 12.59
CA ILE A 2 -8.29 5.78 11.54
C ILE A 2 -7.24 5.13 10.65
N VAL A 3 -7.34 3.82 10.44
CA VAL A 3 -6.51 3.09 9.48
C VAL A 3 -7.35 2.86 8.23
N MET A 4 -6.82 3.22 7.07
CA MET A 4 -7.48 2.99 5.78
C MET A 4 -6.78 1.83 5.08
N ASP A 5 -7.57 0.82 4.70
CA ASP A 5 -7.12 -0.19 3.75
C ASP A 5 -7.20 0.42 2.36
N ARG A 6 -6.02 0.66 1.76
CA ARG A 6 -5.82 1.42 0.51
C ARG A 6 -6.04 2.94 0.65
N GLY A 7 -5.51 3.67 -0.34
CA GLY A 7 -5.67 5.12 -0.45
C GLY A 7 -5.90 5.58 -1.89
N ILE A 8 -6.30 6.84 -2.07
CA ILE A 8 -6.75 7.35 -3.37
C ILE A 8 -5.68 7.23 -4.46
N LEU A 9 -4.40 7.47 -4.13
CA LEU A 9 -3.31 7.37 -5.12
C LEU A 9 -3.05 5.92 -5.58
N ASP A 10 -3.57 4.90 -4.90
CA ASP A 10 -3.45 3.51 -5.39
C ASP A 10 -4.10 3.37 -6.76
N ILE A 11 -5.18 4.12 -7.03
CA ILE A 11 -5.93 4.07 -8.30
C ILE A 11 -5.01 4.40 -9.49
N SER A 12 -4.02 5.28 -9.32
CA SER A 12 -3.11 5.65 -10.41
C SER A 12 -2.23 4.49 -10.87
N ALA A 13 -2.04 3.45 -10.04
CA ALA A 13 -1.29 2.26 -10.41
C ALA A 13 -2.09 1.31 -11.33
N TYR A 14 -3.42 1.43 -11.34
CA TYR A 14 -4.34 0.56 -12.08
C TYR A 14 -4.91 1.21 -13.35
N LEU A 15 -4.59 2.48 -13.61
CA LEU A 15 -5.06 3.21 -14.78
C LEU A 15 -3.90 3.67 -15.67
N PRO A 16 -4.13 3.79 -16.99
CA PRO A 16 -3.24 4.57 -17.84
C PRO A 16 -3.13 6.01 -17.34
N SER A 17 -1.92 6.60 -17.41
CA SER A 17 -1.65 7.95 -16.89
C SER A 17 -2.60 9.03 -17.44
N GLU A 18 -3.03 8.91 -18.69
CA GLU A 18 -4.00 9.83 -19.30
C GLU A 18 -5.36 9.79 -18.59
N GLN A 19 -5.86 8.60 -18.25
CA GLN A 19 -7.13 8.44 -17.54
C GLN A 19 -7.03 8.96 -16.11
N TRP A 20 -5.91 8.70 -15.44
CA TRP A 20 -5.64 9.23 -14.10
C TRP A 20 -5.61 10.76 -14.09
N ASN A 21 -4.89 11.39 -15.03
CA ASN A 21 -4.84 12.85 -15.14
C ASN A 21 -6.21 13.46 -15.42
N ARG A 22 -7.00 12.83 -16.29
CA ARG A 22 -8.38 13.24 -16.55
C ARG A 22 -9.26 13.14 -15.30
N LEU A 23 -9.09 12.10 -14.49
CA LEU A 23 -9.84 11.95 -13.23
C LEU A 23 -9.50 13.05 -12.22
N LEU A 24 -8.23 13.44 -12.12
CA LEU A 24 -7.80 14.57 -11.30
C LEU A 24 -8.45 15.89 -11.76
N GLU A 25 -8.43 16.15 -13.07
CA GLU A 25 -9.02 17.35 -13.68
C GLU A 25 -10.53 17.45 -13.41
N VAL A 26 -11.31 16.40 -13.70
CA VAL A 26 -12.77 16.43 -13.51
C VAL A 26 -13.19 16.47 -12.04
N SER A 27 -12.32 15.99 -11.15
CA SER A 27 -12.54 16.02 -9.70
C SER A 27 -12.06 17.33 -9.06
N CYS A 28 -11.41 18.22 -9.82
CA CYS A 28 -10.75 19.42 -9.31
C CYS A 28 -9.78 19.12 -8.16
N LEU A 29 -9.02 18.01 -8.28
CA LEU A 29 -8.07 17.55 -7.27
C LEU A 29 -6.65 17.60 -7.81
N GLU A 30 -5.73 18.08 -6.98
CA GLU A 30 -4.30 18.08 -7.28
C GLU A 30 -3.58 16.95 -6.52
N HIS A 31 -2.50 16.44 -7.10
CA HIS A 31 -1.72 15.33 -6.51
C HIS A 31 -1.25 15.65 -5.08
N ASP A 32 -0.76 16.87 -4.85
CA ASP A 32 -0.30 17.31 -3.52
C ASP A 32 -1.44 17.36 -2.48
N GLN A 33 -2.66 17.70 -2.89
CA GLN A 33 -3.82 17.65 -2.00
C GLN A 33 -4.14 16.21 -1.58
N LEU A 34 -3.99 15.25 -2.49
CA LEU A 34 -4.18 13.83 -2.20
C LEU A 34 -3.14 13.30 -1.22
N LEU A 35 -1.87 13.72 -1.36
CA LEU A 35 -0.82 13.37 -0.40
C LEU A 35 -1.14 13.91 1.00
N LYS A 36 -1.53 15.18 1.10
CA LYS A 36 -1.82 15.86 2.39
C LYS A 36 -3.03 15.31 3.14
N ARG A 37 -3.86 14.46 2.52
CA ARG A 37 -4.99 13.80 3.17
C ARG A 37 -4.59 12.74 4.19
N TYR A 38 -3.36 12.26 4.12
CA TYR A 38 -2.89 11.16 4.96
C TYR A 38 -1.78 11.65 5.89
N ASP A 39 -1.86 11.25 7.16
CA ASP A 39 -0.85 11.59 8.16
C ASP A 39 0.42 10.75 8.03
N GLY A 40 0.28 9.59 7.41
CA GLY A 40 1.35 8.68 7.06
C GLY A 40 0.84 7.58 6.13
N VAL A 41 1.76 7.03 5.34
CA VAL A 41 1.48 5.98 4.36
C VAL A 41 2.38 4.78 4.67
N LEU A 42 1.75 3.65 4.93
CA LEU A 42 2.42 2.38 5.23
C LEU A 42 2.25 1.45 4.03
N HIS A 43 3.34 1.19 3.30
CA HIS A 43 3.34 0.25 2.18
C HIS A 43 3.80 -1.12 2.65
N LEU A 44 2.90 -2.10 2.64
CA LEU A 44 3.23 -3.49 2.93
C LEU A 44 3.60 -4.21 1.63
N VAL A 45 4.89 -4.49 1.44
CA VAL A 45 5.39 -5.11 0.20
C VAL A 45 4.72 -6.47 -0.04
N THR A 46 4.19 -6.70 -1.23
CA THR A 46 3.55 -7.97 -1.62
C THR A 46 4.39 -9.20 -1.27
N ALA A 47 3.76 -10.30 -0.86
CA ALA A 47 4.45 -11.57 -0.61
C ALA A 47 5.16 -12.09 -1.87
N ALA A 48 4.68 -11.75 -3.08
CA ALA A 48 5.38 -12.09 -4.32
C ALA A 48 6.83 -11.56 -4.36
N HIS A 49 7.17 -10.52 -3.60
CA HIS A 49 8.51 -9.96 -3.51
C HIS A 49 9.22 -10.42 -2.21
N GLY A 50 10.20 -11.32 -2.33
CA GLY A 50 11.00 -11.81 -1.20
C GLY A 50 10.33 -12.87 -0.30
N ALA A 51 9.06 -13.20 -0.55
CA ALA A 51 8.31 -14.20 0.20
C ALA A 51 7.39 -15.05 -0.70
N GLU A 52 7.78 -15.26 -1.97
CA GLU A 52 6.91 -15.78 -3.02
C GLU A 52 6.25 -17.13 -2.68
N LYS A 53 6.93 -17.97 -1.89
CA LYS A 53 6.38 -19.23 -1.36
C LYS A 53 5.06 -19.08 -0.57
N PHE A 54 4.76 -17.89 -0.08
CA PHE A 54 3.52 -17.56 0.63
C PHE A 54 2.50 -16.81 -0.25
N TYR A 55 2.87 -16.45 -1.48
CA TYR A 55 1.97 -15.79 -2.42
C TYR A 55 1.08 -16.84 -3.11
N LYS A 56 -0.24 -16.61 -3.08
CA LYS A 56 -1.23 -17.50 -3.69
C LYS A 56 -1.94 -16.74 -4.83
N HIS A 57 -2.06 -17.36 -6.01
CA HIS A 57 -2.81 -16.83 -7.16
C HIS A 57 -3.67 -17.92 -7.82
N GLY A 58 -4.61 -17.53 -8.68
CA GLY A 58 -5.63 -18.41 -9.24
C GLY A 58 -6.80 -18.63 -8.28
N GLU A 59 -7.41 -19.82 -8.33
CA GLU A 59 -8.42 -20.24 -7.37
C GLU A 59 -7.74 -20.71 -6.07
N VAL A 60 -7.94 -19.97 -4.98
CA VAL A 60 -7.23 -20.17 -3.71
C VAL A 60 -8.18 -20.05 -2.53
N THR A 61 -7.85 -20.69 -1.42
CA THR A 61 -8.57 -20.50 -0.16
C THR A 61 -7.89 -19.39 0.65
N ASP A 62 -8.67 -18.38 1.03
CA ASP A 62 -8.23 -17.31 1.93
C ASP A 62 -8.10 -17.80 3.39
N ASP A 63 -7.60 -16.94 4.27
CA ASP A 63 -7.36 -17.31 5.67
C ASP A 63 -8.67 -17.46 6.49
N ALA A 64 -9.80 -17.03 5.92
CA ALA A 64 -11.13 -17.24 6.48
C ALA A 64 -11.81 -18.53 5.95
N GLY A 65 -11.14 -19.28 5.08
CA GLY A 65 -11.65 -20.53 4.51
C GLY A 65 -12.51 -20.36 3.26
N ASN A 66 -12.61 -19.15 2.69
CA ASN A 66 -13.40 -18.91 1.48
C ASN A 66 -12.57 -19.14 0.22
N THR A 67 -13.20 -19.72 -0.80
CA THR A 67 -12.62 -19.78 -2.15
C THR A 67 -12.68 -18.40 -2.79
N VAL A 68 -11.53 -17.88 -3.17
CA VAL A 68 -11.37 -16.58 -3.84
C VAL A 68 -10.52 -16.75 -5.09
N PHE A 69 -10.73 -15.88 -6.08
CA PHE A 69 -9.91 -15.85 -7.29
C PHE A 69 -8.96 -14.65 -7.26
N ARG A 70 -7.66 -14.91 -7.40
CA ARG A 70 -6.62 -13.87 -7.50
C ARG A 70 -6.00 -13.91 -8.89
N LEU A 71 -6.20 -12.85 -9.67
CA LEU A 71 -5.82 -12.82 -11.08
C LEU A 71 -4.31 -12.66 -11.27
N GLU A 72 -3.66 -11.90 -10.40
CA GLU A 72 -2.27 -11.50 -10.54
C GLU A 72 -1.34 -12.69 -10.31
N THR A 73 -0.55 -13.04 -11.34
CA THR A 73 0.60 -13.93 -11.15
C THR A 73 1.67 -13.23 -10.29
N PRO A 74 2.65 -13.95 -9.72
CA PRO A 74 3.67 -13.33 -8.88
C PRO A 74 4.42 -12.18 -9.58
N ASN A 75 4.68 -12.31 -10.89
CA ASN A 75 5.32 -11.25 -11.67
C ASN A 75 4.44 -10.01 -11.79
N ILE A 76 3.16 -10.18 -12.15
CA ILE A 76 2.19 -9.08 -12.24
C ILE A 76 2.02 -8.41 -10.87
N ALA A 77 1.99 -9.20 -9.80
CA ALA A 77 1.86 -8.70 -8.44
C ALA A 77 3.05 -7.82 -8.02
N ARG A 78 4.28 -8.15 -8.42
CA ARG A 78 5.46 -7.30 -8.18
C ARG A 78 5.38 -6.00 -8.96
N GLU A 79 5.04 -6.06 -10.24
CA GLU A 79 4.90 -4.87 -11.09
C GLU A 79 3.85 -3.90 -10.54
N LEU A 80 2.71 -4.42 -10.06
CA LEU A 80 1.68 -3.61 -9.43
C LEU A 80 2.12 -3.05 -8.06
N ASP A 81 2.82 -3.84 -7.24
CA ASP A 81 3.38 -3.38 -5.97
C ASP A 81 4.35 -2.22 -6.18
N ASP A 82 5.22 -2.32 -7.20
CA ASP A 82 6.15 -1.26 -7.59
C ASP A 82 5.41 0.01 -8.05
N LYS A 83 4.36 -0.12 -8.87
CA LYS A 83 3.55 1.03 -9.30
C LYS A 83 2.84 1.73 -8.13
N VAL A 84 2.24 0.96 -7.22
CA VAL A 84 1.59 1.51 -6.02
C VAL A 84 2.63 2.18 -5.13
N ARG A 85 3.78 1.55 -4.92
CA ARG A 85 4.91 2.16 -4.21
C ARG A 85 5.25 3.50 -4.84
N ASP A 86 5.42 3.56 -6.15
CA ASP A 86 5.88 4.77 -6.83
C ASP A 86 4.82 5.90 -6.81
N ALA A 87 3.53 5.56 -6.84
CA ALA A 87 2.43 6.51 -6.68
C ALA A 87 2.50 7.30 -5.37
N TRP A 88 2.97 6.66 -4.29
CA TRP A 88 3.15 7.30 -2.97
C TRP A 88 4.55 7.86 -2.73
N SER A 89 5.43 7.86 -3.73
CA SER A 89 6.85 8.25 -3.58
C SER A 89 7.09 9.62 -2.97
N GLN A 90 6.17 10.55 -3.22
CA GLN A 90 6.24 11.93 -2.76
C GLN A 90 5.63 12.16 -1.37
N HIS A 91 5.03 11.15 -0.74
CA HIS A 91 4.44 11.32 0.59
C HIS A 91 5.54 11.49 1.66
N PRO A 92 5.57 12.60 2.42
CA PRO A 92 6.71 12.94 3.28
C PRO A 92 6.88 11.98 4.46
N ARG A 93 5.80 11.34 4.90
CA ARG A 93 5.80 10.35 5.98
C ARG A 93 5.37 9.00 5.43
N ARG A 94 6.26 8.32 4.72
CA ARG A 94 5.99 7.01 4.14
C ARG A 94 6.97 5.98 4.66
N ARG A 95 6.49 4.78 4.99
CA ARG A 95 7.33 3.62 5.32
C ARG A 95 6.98 2.43 4.44
N LEU A 96 8.02 1.81 3.88
CA LEU A 96 7.91 0.51 3.23
C LEU A 96 8.27 -0.57 4.24
N VAL A 97 7.45 -1.61 4.34
CA VAL A 97 7.74 -2.77 5.17
C VAL A 97 7.83 -4.01 4.29
N GLY A 98 9.05 -4.52 4.16
CA GLY A 98 9.40 -5.67 3.35
C GLY A 98 9.04 -7.02 3.99
N ASN A 99 9.37 -8.07 3.27
CA ASN A 99 9.29 -9.45 3.75
C ASN A 99 10.69 -9.90 4.20
N GLU A 100 10.97 -9.76 5.49
CA GLU A 100 12.28 -10.03 6.10
C GLU A 100 12.34 -11.42 6.76
N ALA A 101 13.52 -11.82 7.23
CA ALA A 101 13.77 -13.12 7.84
C ALA A 101 12.97 -13.37 9.13
N ASP A 102 12.54 -12.31 9.83
CA ASP A 102 11.70 -12.40 11.03
C ASP A 102 10.20 -12.61 10.72
N GLY A 103 9.86 -12.81 9.44
CA GLY A 103 8.56 -13.30 9.01
C GLY A 103 7.42 -12.30 9.16
N PHE A 104 6.19 -12.83 9.21
CA PHE A 104 4.97 -12.03 9.28
C PHE A 104 4.88 -11.21 10.57
N GLU A 105 5.23 -11.80 11.72
CA GLU A 105 5.22 -11.10 13.01
C GLU A 105 6.17 -9.90 13.03
N GLY A 106 7.37 -10.06 12.46
CA GLY A 106 8.31 -8.96 12.30
C GLY A 106 7.77 -7.83 11.43
N LYS A 107 7.12 -8.20 10.32
CA LYS A 107 6.45 -7.25 9.42
C LYS A 107 5.37 -6.47 10.15
N MET A 108 4.51 -7.15 10.92
CA MET A 108 3.46 -6.52 11.71
C MET A 108 4.00 -5.60 12.81
N ARG A 109 5.08 -6.01 13.49
CA ARG A 109 5.75 -5.15 14.49
C ARG A 109 6.24 -3.84 13.88
N ARG A 110 6.98 -3.89 12.76
CA ARG A 110 7.45 -2.68 12.05
C ARG A 110 6.30 -1.78 11.57
N SER A 111 5.17 -2.37 11.19
CA SER A 111 3.94 -1.66 10.83
C SER A 111 3.34 -0.91 12.02
N VAL A 112 3.21 -1.58 13.17
CA VAL A 112 2.69 -0.97 14.40
C VAL A 112 3.61 0.14 14.91
N ASP A 113 4.93 -0.10 14.88
CA ASP A 113 5.93 0.90 15.28
C ASP A 113 5.77 2.20 14.48
N PHE A 114 5.56 2.09 13.17
CA PHE A 114 5.32 3.26 12.31
C PHE A 114 4.04 4.02 12.67
N ILE A 115 2.96 3.30 12.96
CA ILE A 115 1.70 3.91 13.36
C ILE A 115 1.89 4.66 14.69
N MET A 116 2.60 4.08 15.65
CA MET A 116 2.91 4.71 16.93
C MET A 116 3.78 5.96 16.75
N GLU A 117 4.77 5.94 15.86
CA GLU A 117 5.57 7.12 15.53
C GLU A 117 4.71 8.27 14.97
N ILE A 118 3.74 7.98 14.08
CA ILE A 118 2.82 9.01 13.55
C ILE A 118 1.98 9.61 14.67
N ILE A 119 1.41 8.77 15.54
CA ILE A 119 0.56 9.20 16.66
C ILE A 119 1.37 10.10 17.60
N ASN A 120 2.55 9.64 18.03
CA ASN A 120 3.41 10.39 18.95
C ASN A 120 3.88 11.70 18.31
N GLY A 121 4.26 11.68 17.03
CA GLY A 121 4.66 12.87 16.30
C GLY A 121 3.52 13.90 16.18
N LYS A 122 2.25 13.48 16.19
CA LYS A 122 1.12 14.42 16.23
C LYS A 122 0.84 14.98 17.61
N MET A 123 0.92 14.17 18.67
CA MET A 123 0.65 14.64 20.04
C MET A 123 1.62 15.74 20.51
N HIS A 124 2.85 15.77 19.98
CA HIS A 124 3.83 16.80 20.34
C HIS A 124 3.68 18.10 19.54
N ASN A 125 2.83 18.12 18.51
CA ASN A 125 2.58 19.29 17.65
C ASN A 125 1.22 19.96 17.93
N VAL A 126 0.54 19.58 19.03
CA VAL A 126 -0.75 20.11 19.49
C VAL A 126 -0.54 20.85 20.80
#